data_AF-A0A520HD38-F1
#
_entry.id   AF-A0A520HD38-F1
#
_cell.length_a   1.000
_cell.length_b   1.000
_cell.length_c   1.000
_cell.angle_alpha   90.00
_cell.angle_beta   90.00
_cell.angle_gamma   90.00
#
_symmetry.space_group_name_H-M   'P 1'
#
loop_
_entity.id
_entity.type
_entity.pdbx_description
1 polymer ?
#
loop_
_entity_poly.entity_id
_entity_poly.type
_entity_poly.pdbx_seq_one_letter_code
_entity_poly.pdbx_strand_id
1 'polypeptide(L)' 'MKRKPISDIEYTGAAIILKPGVFQVGEYYMAELKERESSVVLGSGSTIDEALEAWEINLQDHLRKAGRSDPIVQYVAGLL' A
#
# COMPACT_ATOMS: atom_id res chain seq x y z
N MET A 1 11.45 -15.23 4.68
CA MET A 1 12.17 -13.96 4.40
C MET A 1 11.89 -12.99 5.53
N LYS A 2 12.90 -12.30 6.08
CA LYS A 2 12.68 -11.27 7.11
C LYS A 2 12.21 -9.99 6.42
N ARG A 3 11.12 -9.38 6.91
CA ARG A 3 10.66 -8.05 6.49
C ARG A 3 11.31 -7.02 7.41
N LYS A 4 11.97 -6.00 6.86
CA LYS A 4 12.55 -4.90 7.63
C LYS A 4 11.73 -3.63 7.37
N PRO A 5 11.06 -3.04 8.37
CA PRO A 5 10.29 -1.80 8.17
C PRO A 5 11.22 -0.62 7.85
N ILE A 6 10.71 0.33 7.07
CA ILE A 6 11.37 1.59 6.72
C ILE A 6 10.54 2.73 7.30
N SER A 7 11.17 3.63 8.05
CA SER A 7 10.50 4.71 8.80
C SER A 7 10.58 6.08 8.14
N ASP A 8 11.64 6.35 7.39
CA ASP A 8 11.88 7.66 6.75
C ASP A 8 11.54 7.56 5.26
N ILE A 9 10.29 7.87 4.94
CA ILE A 9 9.74 7.76 3.58
C ILE A 9 9.15 9.09 3.17
N GLU A 10 9.61 9.60 2.02
CA GLU A 10 8.98 10.73 1.36
C GLU A 10 7.79 10.24 0.54
N TYR A 11 6.60 10.32 1.14
CA TYR A 11 5.37 9.89 0.47
C TYR A 11 4.93 10.91 -0.59
N THR A 12 4.43 10.38 -1.71
CA THR A 12 3.81 11.15 -2.79
C THR A 12 2.42 10.58 -3.10
N GLY A 13 1.62 11.30 -3.90
CA GLY A 13 0.32 10.81 -4.36
C GLY A 13 -0.64 10.42 -3.24
N ALA A 14 -1.36 9.30 -3.42
CA ALA A 14 -2.30 8.78 -2.42
C ALA A 14 -1.60 8.34 -1.11
N ALA A 15 -0.31 8.01 -1.18
CA ALA A 15 0.45 7.53 -0.03
C ALA A 15 0.66 8.61 1.05
N ILE A 16 0.55 9.91 0.71
CA ILE A 16 0.61 11.02 1.68
C ILE A 16 -0.47 10.87 2.75
N ILE A 17 -1.67 10.48 2.32
CA ILE A 17 -2.85 10.35 3.19
C ILE A 17 -2.89 8.95 3.81
N LEU A 18 -2.69 7.92 2.99
CA LEU A 18 -2.91 6.53 3.39
C LEU A 18 -1.74 5.90 4.15
N LYS A 19 -0.52 6.45 3.99
CA LYS A 19 0.71 6.04 4.68
C LYS A 19 0.89 4.52 4.72
N PRO A 20 0.97 3.83 3.56
CA PRO A 20 1.22 2.39 3.55
C PRO A 20 2.53 2.07 4.26
N GLY A 21 2.55 0.94 4.97
CA GLY A 21 3.78 0.43 5.57
C GLY A 21 4.72 -0.02 4.47
N VAL A 22 5.99 0.37 4.54
CA VAL A 22 7.01 -0.05 3.57
C VAL A 22 8.06 -0.91 4.24
N PHE A 23 8.43 -1.98 3.55
CA PHE A 23 9.33 -3.01 4.04
C PHE A 23 10.36 -3.35 2.99
N GLN A 24 11.60 -3.57 3.43
CA GLN A 24 12.61 -4.26 2.64
C GLN A 24 12.43 -5.78 2.80
N VAL A 25 12.38 -6.48 1.67
CA VAL A 25 12.21 -7.94 1.57
C VAL A 25 13.31 -8.51 0.67
N GLY A 26 14.46 -8.81 1.28
CA GLY A 26 15.67 -9.15 0.51
C GLY A 26 16.18 -7.94 -0.28
N GLU A 27 16.28 -8.10 -1.59
CA GLU A 27 16.75 -7.05 -2.52
C GLU A 27 15.62 -6.13 -3.02
N TYR A 28 14.37 -6.39 -2.64
CA TYR A 28 13.21 -5.63 -3.09
C TYR A 28 12.55 -4.85 -1.95
N TYR A 29 11.75 -3.86 -2.34
CA TYR A 29 10.89 -3.09 -1.46
C TYR A 29 9.43 -3.47 -1.68
N MET A 30 8.63 -3.38 -0.63
CA MET A 30 7.22 -3.69 -0.65
C MET A 30 6.45 -2.62 0.13
N ALA A 31 5.43 -2.04 -0.48
CA ALA A 31 4.45 -1.18 0.17
C ALA A 31 3.17 -1.98 0.44
N GLU A 32 2.61 -1.84 1.64
CA GLU A 32 1.48 -2.61 2.14
C GLU A 32 0.48 -1.70 2.84
N LEU A 33 -0.77 -1.70 2.38
CA LEU A 33 -1.91 -1.18 3.13
C LEU A 33 -2.78 -2.35 3.55
N LYS A 34 -3.01 -2.51 4.86
CA LYS A 34 -3.74 -3.63 5.43
C LYS A 34 -4.72 -3.16 6.50
N GLU A 35 -6.00 -3.39 6.26
CA GLU A 35 -7.08 -3.02 7.19
C GLU A 35 -7.66 -4.21 7.95
N ARG A 36 -7.59 -5.43 7.38
CA ARG A 36 -8.01 -6.69 8.02
C ARG A 36 -7.12 -7.86 7.55
N GLU A 37 -7.20 -9.01 8.22
CA GLU A 37 -6.37 -10.18 7.88
C GLU A 37 -6.47 -10.62 6.41
N SER A 38 -7.65 -10.45 5.79
CA SER A 38 -7.90 -10.86 4.41
C SER A 38 -7.90 -9.71 3.38
N SER A 39 -7.72 -8.45 3.80
CA SER A 39 -7.81 -7.30 2.91
C SER A 39 -6.51 -6.51 2.96
N VAL A 40 -5.73 -6.68 1.90
CA VAL A 40 -4.40 -6.10 1.76
C VAL A 40 -4.19 -5.64 0.32
N VAL A 41 -3.62 -4.46 0.17
CA VAL A 41 -3.12 -3.94 -1.11
C VAL A 41 -1.60 -3.90 -1.01
N LEU A 42 -0.94 -4.52 -1.99
CA LEU A 42 0.51 -4.63 -2.05
C LEU A 42 1.03 -3.94 -3.30
N GLY A 43 2.22 -3.36 -3.19
CA GLY A 43 3.07 -3.01 -4.32
C GLY A 43 4.49 -3.42 -4.03
N SER A 44 5.26 -3.72 -5.06
CA SER A 44 6.66 -4.13 -4.93
C SER A 44 7.51 -3.53 -6.02
N GLY A 45 8.77 -3.22 -5.69
CA GLY A 45 9.73 -2.64 -6.62
C GLY A 45 11.16 -2.89 -6.19
N SER A 46 12.11 -2.57 -7.07
CA SER A 46 13.55 -2.59 -6.76
C SER A 46 13.95 -1.35 -5.96
N THR A 47 13.11 -0.31 -5.95
CA THR A 47 13.24 0.90 -5.14
C THR A 47 11.97 1.14 -4.32
N ILE A 48 12.04 2.03 -3.33
CA ILE A 48 10.87 2.46 -2.55
C ILE A 48 9.83 3.12 -3.45
N ASP A 49 10.27 3.98 -4.37
CA ASP A 49 9.39 4.70 -5.29
C ASP A 49 8.63 3.74 -6.21
N GLU A 50 9.32 2.75 -6.79
CA GLU A 50 8.68 1.70 -7.59
C GLU A 50 7.66 0.90 -6.78
N ALA A 51 7.95 0.60 -5.51
CA ALA A 51 7.03 -0.12 -4.66
C ALA A 51 5.78 0.71 -4.33
N LEU A 52 5.93 2.02 -4.10
CA LEU A 52 4.82 2.95 -3.86
C LEU A 52 3.98 3.17 -5.12
N GLU A 53 4.60 3.33 -6.28
CA GLU A 53 3.91 3.47 -7.57
C GLU A 53 3.09 2.22 -7.89
N ALA A 54 3.71 1.03 -7.79
CA ALA A 54 3.02 -0.24 -7.99
C ALA A 54 1.86 -0.43 -6.99
N TRP A 55 2.05 0.00 -5.74
CA TRP A 55 1.00 -0.05 -4.71
C TRP A 55 -0.16 0.88 -5.06
N GLU A 56 0.11 2.09 -5.55
CA GLU A 56 -0.93 3.06 -5.92
C GLU A 56 -1.74 2.56 -7.12
N ILE A 57 -1.10 1.97 -8.12
CA ILE A 57 -1.78 1.32 -9.26
C ILE A 57 -2.72 0.21 -8.77
N ASN A 58 -2.22 -0.66 -7.88
CA ASN A 58 -3.00 -1.77 -7.34
C ASN A 58 -4.14 -1.28 -6.43
N LEU A 59 -3.92 -0.20 -5.67
CA LEU A 59 -4.98 0.44 -4.88
C LEU A 59 -6.09 0.96 -5.78
N GLN A 60 -5.75 1.67 -6.85
CA GLN A 60 -6.75 2.19 -7.80
C GLN A 60 -7.54 1.05 -8.45
N ASP A 61 -6.87 -0.03 -8.85
CA ASP A 61 -7.53 -1.20 -9.42
C ASP A 61 -8.45 -1.90 -8.40
N HIS A 62 -7.97 -2.07 -7.16
CA HIS A 62 -8.76 -2.62 -6.06
C HIS A 62 -10.02 -1.78 -5.80
N LEU A 63 -9.88 -0.46 -5.67
CA LEU A 63 -10.99 0.45 -5.42
C LEU A 63 -12.03 0.47 -6.56
N ARG A 64 -11.61 0.24 -7.81
CA ARG A 64 -12.53 0.13 -8.97
C ARG A 64 -13.33 -1.18 -8.98
N LYS A 65 -12.75 -2.26 -8.47
CA LYS A 65 -13.33 -3.61 -8.53
C LYS A 65 -14.07 -4.01 -7.26
N ALA A 66 -13.62 -3.53 -6.11
CA ALA A 66 -14.13 -3.91 -4.82
C ALA A 66 -15.51 -3.30 -4.55
N GLY A 67 -16.36 -4.05 -3.84
CA GLY A 67 -17.66 -3.57 -3.41
C GLY A 67 -17.56 -2.58 -2.23
N ARG A 68 -18.63 -1.85 -1.96
CA ARG A 68 -18.70 -0.86 -0.86
C ARG A 68 -18.47 -1.44 0.55
N SER A 69 -18.58 -2.76 0.71
CA SER A 69 -18.33 -3.46 1.97
C SER A 69 -16.89 -3.91 2.14
N ASP A 70 -16.03 -3.69 1.15
CA ASP A 70 -14.61 -4.04 1.26
C ASP A 70 -13.92 -3.15 2.32
N PRO A 71 -13.10 -3.72 3.23
CA PRO A 71 -12.47 -2.96 4.30
C PRO A 71 -11.57 -1.82 3.81
N ILE A 72 -10.83 -2.01 2.72
CA ILE A 72 -9.95 -0.97 2.16
C ILE A 72 -10.81 0.15 1.56
N VAL A 73 -11.91 -0.20 0.87
CA VAL A 73 -12.85 0.81 0.35
C VAL A 73 -13.44 1.64 1.50
N GLN A 74 -13.88 1.00 2.58
CA GLN A 74 -14.43 1.70 3.75
C GLN A 74 -13.39 2.59 4.44
N TYR A 75 -12.16 2.10 4.58
CA TYR A 75 -11.06 2.87 5.15
C TYR A 75 -10.74 4.10 4.33
N VAL A 76 -10.54 3.94 3.01
CA VAL A 76 -10.24 5.07 2.11
C VAL A 76 -11.40 6.07 2.09
N ALA A 77 -12.64 5.60 2.05
CA ALA A 77 -13.82 6.49 2.08
C ALA A 77 -13.97 7.25 3.41
N GLY A 78 -13.42 6.73 4.52
CA GLY A 78 -13.44 7.42 5.82
C GLY A 78 -12.39 8.53 5.96
N LEU A 79 -11.46 8.66 5.00
CA LEU A 79 -10.40 9.66 4.99
C LEU A 79 -10.68 10.84 4.03
N LEU A 80 -11.78 10.77 3.27
CA LEU A 80 -12.27 11.82 2.36
C LEU A 80 -13.47 12.54 2.98
#